data_AF-A0AAD8Y9Z1-F1
#
_entry.id   AF-A0AAD8Y9Z1-F1
#
_cell.length_a   1.000
_cell.length_b   1.000
_cell.length_c   1.000
_cell.angle_alpha   90.00
_cell.angle_beta   90.00
_cell.angle_gamma   90.00
#
_symmetry.space_group_name_H-M   'P 1'
#
loop_
_entity.id
_entity.type
_entity.pdbx_description
1 polymer ?
#
loop_
_entity_poly.entity_id
_entity_poly.type
_entity_poly.pdbx_seq_one_letter_code
_entity_poly.pdbx_strand_id
1 'polypeptide(L)'
;MVTMLPVWHITERAAELCMFSRGCKLVYSSVKHVKADLALHKPHWMMLVPRVLEKISLGVQEKFAKKSKLARMMIHFFTMVAAKKNEHLNIAKGQVIGEKKPNPLRRLYARCVATLLTPLDLLGTALVWRKVKQALGGRQRLIVCGGSALSGKVEDFFSNVEVLLIVGYGLTECSPLLCHRRSDRNLIADGCVGYPLTKTEVRVVDPDAFVQDVERAPVSTVQRG
;
A
#
# COMPACT_ATOMS: atom_id res chain seq x y z
N MET A 1 -9.30 -12.04 7.99
CA MET A 1 -9.13 -10.60 7.78
C MET A 1 -9.54 -9.88 9.05
N VAL A 2 -8.77 -8.89 9.50
CA VAL A 2 -9.25 -7.94 10.51
C VAL A 2 -9.85 -6.76 9.78
N THR A 3 -11.05 -6.37 10.21
CA THR A 3 -11.78 -5.23 9.69
C THR A 3 -12.10 -4.24 10.80
N MET A 4 -12.15 -2.96 10.43
CA MET A 4 -12.47 -1.85 11.32
C MET A 4 -13.56 -0.93 10.78
N LEU A 5 -13.99 -1.17 9.54
CA LEU A 5 -15.04 -0.39 8.91
C LEU A 5 -16.40 -1.00 9.25
N PRO A 6 -17.47 -0.20 9.30
CA PRO A 6 -18.80 -0.74 9.46
C PRO A 6 -19.23 -1.59 8.25
N VAL A 7 -20.04 -2.63 8.51
CA VAL A 7 -20.56 -3.55 7.48
C VAL A 7 -21.41 -2.87 6.40
N TRP A 8 -21.95 -1.67 6.66
CA TRP A 8 -22.70 -0.88 5.69
C TRP A 8 -21.82 -0.01 4.78
N HIS A 9 -20.52 0.12 5.09
CA HIS A 9 -19.59 0.80 4.21
C HIS A 9 -19.29 -0.09 3.00
N ILE A 10 -19.56 0.39 1.78
CA ILE A 10 -19.55 -0.46 0.58
C ILE A 10 -18.21 -1.17 0.34
N THR A 11 -17.08 -0.51 0.60
CA THR A 11 -15.74 -1.11 0.44
C THR A 11 -15.54 -2.26 1.40
N GLU A 12 -16.05 -2.12 2.62
CA GLU A 12 -15.94 -3.16 3.63
C GLU A 12 -16.86 -4.32 3.28
N ARG A 13 -18.12 -4.02 2.96
CA ARG A 13 -19.09 -5.03 2.54
C ARG A 13 -18.56 -5.89 1.39
N ALA A 14 -17.97 -5.27 0.36
CA ALA A 14 -17.37 -5.99 -0.77
C ALA A 14 -16.16 -6.83 -0.35
N ALA A 15 -15.27 -6.29 0.50
CA ALA A 15 -14.12 -7.01 1.01
C ALA A 15 -14.52 -8.23 1.87
N GLU A 16 -15.50 -8.07 2.75
CA GLU A 16 -16.05 -9.14 3.58
C GLU A 16 -16.64 -10.27 2.75
N LEU A 17 -17.49 -9.96 1.76
CA LEU A 17 -18.07 -10.96 0.86
C LEU A 17 -16.99 -11.70 0.05
N CYS A 18 -15.97 -10.98 -0.42
CA CYS A 18 -14.82 -11.57 -1.11
C CYS A 18 -14.02 -12.53 -0.21
N MET A 19 -13.91 -12.21 1.08
CA MET A 19 -13.22 -13.06 2.06
C MET A 19 -14.10 -14.24 2.50
N PHE A 20 -15.39 -14.04 2.73
CA PHE A 20 -16.34 -15.10 3.08
C PHE A 20 -16.44 -16.14 1.97
N SER A 21 -16.53 -15.73 0.70
CA SER A 21 -16.52 -16.65 -0.45
C SER A 21 -15.24 -17.49 -0.57
N ARG A 22 -14.18 -17.13 0.16
CA ARG A 22 -12.90 -17.86 0.23
C ARG A 22 -12.73 -18.65 1.54
N GLY A 23 -13.77 -18.74 2.37
CA GLY A 23 -13.71 -19.42 3.67
C GLY A 23 -12.77 -18.73 4.67
N CYS A 24 -12.48 -17.43 4.48
CA CYS A 24 -11.61 -16.70 5.38
C CYS A 24 -12.33 -16.36 6.69
N LYS A 25 -11.64 -16.54 7.82
CA LYS A 25 -12.08 -16.02 9.12
C LYS A 25 -12.09 -14.48 9.10
N LEU A 26 -13.22 -13.88 9.43
CA LEU A 26 -13.35 -12.44 9.67
C LEU A 26 -13.28 -12.12 11.16
N VAL A 27 -12.66 -10.98 11.50
CA VAL A 27 -12.54 -10.47 12.85
C VAL A 27 -12.92 -9.00 12.81
N TYR A 28 -14.03 -8.68 13.47
CA TYR A 28 -14.51 -7.31 13.64
C TYR A 28 -13.80 -6.67 14.82
N SER A 29 -13.14 -5.54 14.56
CA SER A 29 -12.35 -4.79 15.54
C SER A 29 -12.78 -3.33 15.54
N SER A 30 -12.39 -2.58 16.57
CA SER A 30 -12.56 -1.13 16.63
C SER A 30 -11.22 -0.42 16.86
N VAL A 31 -11.18 0.91 16.66
CA VAL A 31 -9.96 1.72 16.88
C VAL A 31 -9.37 1.53 18.28
N LYS A 32 -10.21 1.24 19.27
CA LYS A 32 -9.80 0.99 20.65
C LYS A 32 -9.16 -0.40 20.84
N HIS A 33 -9.70 -1.43 20.19
CA HIS A 33 -9.31 -2.83 20.42
C HIS A 33 -8.33 -3.40 19.39
N VAL A 34 -8.12 -2.72 18.25
CA VAL A 34 -7.30 -3.23 17.14
C VAL A 34 -5.93 -3.73 17.56
N LYS A 35 -5.25 -3.06 18.48
CA LYS A 35 -3.94 -3.50 18.95
C LYS A 35 -4.00 -4.88 19.63
N ALA A 36 -5.02 -5.11 20.46
CA ALA A 36 -5.22 -6.39 21.14
C ALA A 36 -5.64 -7.47 20.12
N ASP A 37 -6.55 -7.13 19.21
CA ASP A 37 -7.08 -8.07 18.21
C ASP A 37 -6.02 -8.50 17.20
N LEU A 38 -5.12 -7.59 16.79
CA LEU A 38 -3.97 -7.90 15.94
C LEU A 38 -3.00 -8.84 16.63
N ALA A 39 -2.74 -8.64 17.93
CA ALA A 39 -1.86 -9.52 18.70
C ALA A 39 -2.46 -10.92 18.91
N LEU A 40 -3.78 -11.00 19.12
CA LEU A 40 -4.52 -12.24 19.35
C LEU A 40 -4.70 -13.05 18.06
N HIS A 41 -5.23 -12.42 17.01
CA HIS A 41 -5.64 -13.13 15.79
C HIS A 41 -4.55 -13.17 14.71
N LYS A 42 -3.55 -12.28 14.76
CA LYS A 42 -2.39 -12.24 13.86
C LYS A 42 -2.83 -12.38 12.38
N PRO A 43 -3.58 -11.42 11.84
CA PRO A 43 -4.25 -11.56 10.54
C PRO A 43 -3.25 -11.53 9.36
N HIS A 44 -3.64 -12.19 8.26
CA HIS A 44 -2.93 -12.11 6.97
C HIS A 44 -3.38 -10.91 6.12
N TRP A 45 -4.63 -10.49 6.27
CA TRP A 45 -5.27 -9.43 5.49
C TRP A 45 -5.90 -8.42 6.43
N MET A 46 -5.69 -7.15 6.14
CA MET A 46 -6.24 -6.04 6.91
C MET A 46 -6.87 -5.02 5.96
N MET A 47 -8.09 -4.61 6.26
CA MET A 47 -8.77 -3.51 5.58
C MET A 47 -8.72 -2.30 6.51
N LEU A 48 -7.95 -1.28 6.14
CA LEU A 48 -7.68 -0.11 6.98
C LEU A 48 -7.97 1.18 6.21
N VAL A 49 -8.23 2.26 6.95
CA VAL A 49 -8.40 3.61 6.39
C VAL A 49 -7.13 4.44 6.60
N PRO A 50 -6.88 5.48 5.77
CA PRO A 50 -5.69 6.32 5.88
C PRO A 50 -5.44 6.84 7.29
N ARG A 51 -6.49 7.29 7.99
CA ARG A 51 -6.38 7.80 9.35
C ARG A 51 -5.84 6.78 10.37
N VAL A 52 -6.15 5.49 10.19
CA VAL A 52 -5.65 4.42 11.06
C VAL A 52 -4.18 4.16 10.75
N LEU A 53 -3.81 4.13 9.47
CA LEU A 53 -2.42 3.96 9.03
C LEU A 53 -1.52 5.10 9.52
N GLU A 54 -1.97 6.35 9.40
CA GLU A 54 -1.29 7.53 9.94
C GLU A 54 -1.06 7.41 11.45
N LYS A 55 -2.09 7.03 12.22
CA LYS A 55 -1.95 6.84 13.67
C LYS A 55 -0.96 5.74 14.02
N ILE A 56 -0.96 4.64 13.26
CA ILE A 56 0.01 3.56 13.44
C ILE A 56 1.43 4.05 13.14
N SER A 57 1.65 4.74 12.02
CA SER A 57 2.98 5.24 11.64
C SER A 57 3.49 6.27 12.65
N LEU A 58 2.64 7.21 13.07
CA LEU A 58 2.98 8.20 14.10
C LEU A 58 3.31 7.53 15.43
N GLY A 59 2.48 6.59 15.89
CA GLY A 59 2.73 5.86 17.14
C GLY A 59 4.02 5.02 17.12
N VAL A 60 4.45 4.55 15.95
CA VAL A 60 5.76 3.87 15.79
C VAL A 60 6.90 4.91 15.82
N GLN A 61 6.76 6.02 15.11
CA GLN A 61 7.76 7.09 15.08
C GLN A 61 7.98 7.71 16.47
N GLU A 62 6.93 7.93 17.26
CA GLU A 62 7.03 8.39 18.65
C GLU A 62 7.80 7.41 19.53
N LYS A 63 7.55 6.10 19.36
CA LYS A 63 8.30 5.06 20.09
C LYS A 63 9.77 5.05 19.70
N PHE A 64 10.09 5.33 18.44
CA PHE A 64 11.47 5.46 17.98
C PHE A 64 12.13 6.72 18.53
N ALA A 65 11.41 7.85 18.59
CA ALA A 65 11.90 9.11 19.14
C ALA A 65 12.28 9.00 20.62
N LYS A 66 11.57 8.18 21.40
CA LYS A 66 11.84 7.93 22.84
C LYS A 66 13.04 7.00 23.11
N LYS A 67 13.68 6.42 22.09
CA LYS A 67 14.84 5.53 22.26
C LYS A 67 16.15 6.32 22.44
N SER A 68 17.20 5.62 22.89
CA SER A 68 18.54 6.18 23.04
C SER A 68 19.08 6.76 21.73
N LYS A 69 20.02 7.70 21.82
CA LYS A 69 20.64 8.35 20.64
C LYS A 69 21.19 7.32 19.64
N LEU A 70 21.88 6.29 20.14
CA LEU A 70 22.42 5.21 19.30
C LEU A 70 21.32 4.43 18.57
N ALA A 71 20.25 4.06 19.28
CA ALA A 71 19.13 3.35 18.68
C ALA A 71 18.43 4.20 17.60
N ARG A 72 18.28 5.51 17.82
CA ARG A 72 17.72 6.42 16.80
C ARG A 72 18.60 6.49 15.56
N MET A 73 19.92 6.57 15.73
CA MET A 73 20.87 6.55 14.61
C MET A 73 20.75 5.25 13.81
N MET A 74 20.69 4.10 14.48
CA MET A 74 20.49 2.81 13.81
C MET A 74 19.16 2.75 13.05
N ILE A 75 18.05 3.20 13.66
CA ILE A 75 16.74 3.24 13.01
C ILE A 75 16.76 4.13 11.77
N HIS A 76 17.38 5.31 11.87
CA HIS A 76 17.52 6.23 10.73
C HIS A 76 18.36 5.58 9.61
N PHE A 77 19.49 4.97 9.96
CA PHE A 77 20.34 4.26 9.01
C PHE A 77 19.58 3.16 8.27
N PHE A 78 18.86 2.28 8.98
CA PHE A 78 18.09 1.22 8.34
C PHE A 78 16.90 1.76 7.53
N THR A 79 16.28 2.86 7.95
CA THR A 79 15.24 3.54 7.15
C THR A 79 15.82 4.00 5.81
N MET A 80 17.01 4.60 5.82
CA MET A 80 17.68 5.07 4.60
C MET A 80 18.07 3.91 3.67
N VAL A 81 18.59 2.81 4.23
CA VAL A 81 18.91 1.60 3.46
C VAL A 81 17.65 1.02 2.80
N ALA A 82 16.57 0.88 3.57
CA ALA A 82 15.29 0.38 3.08
C ALA A 82 14.72 1.27 1.98
N ALA A 83 14.70 2.60 2.20
CA ALA A 83 14.24 3.57 1.21
C ALA A 83 15.05 3.48 -0.10
N LYS A 84 16.39 3.40 0.00
CA LYS A 84 17.24 3.33 -1.19
C LYS A 84 17.07 2.02 -1.95
N LYS A 85 16.95 0.90 -1.23
CA LYS A 85 16.63 -0.41 -1.82
C LYS A 85 15.27 -0.37 -2.52
N ASN A 86 14.24 0.17 -1.87
CA ASN A 86 12.89 0.25 -2.41
C ASN A 86 12.83 1.10 -3.69
N GLU A 87 13.50 2.25 -3.71
CA GLU A 87 13.66 3.10 -4.90
C GLU A 87 14.26 2.29 -6.07
N HIS A 88 15.37 1.59 -5.83
CA HIS A 88 16.04 0.81 -6.87
C HIS A 88 15.25 -0.44 -7.29
N LEU A 89 14.52 -1.08 -6.37
CA LEU A 89 13.62 -2.18 -6.70
C LEU A 89 12.48 -1.70 -7.60
N ASN A 90 11.89 -0.54 -7.32
CA ASN A 90 10.84 0.04 -8.15
C ASN A 90 11.37 0.36 -9.55
N ILE A 91 12.58 0.94 -9.67
CA ILE A 91 13.24 1.18 -10.96
C ILE A 91 13.51 -0.13 -11.71
N ALA A 92 14.04 -1.15 -11.04
CA ALA A 92 14.36 -2.45 -11.66
C ALA A 92 13.09 -3.13 -12.22
N LYS A 93 11.98 -3.05 -11.48
CA LYS A 93 10.66 -3.54 -11.88
C LYS A 93 9.96 -2.66 -12.92
N GLY A 94 10.46 -1.46 -13.20
CA GLY A 94 9.80 -0.48 -14.07
C GLY A 94 8.53 0.12 -13.45
N GLN A 95 8.41 0.05 -12.12
CA GLN A 95 7.29 0.60 -11.33
C GLN A 95 7.58 2.05 -10.95
N VAL A 96 7.88 2.88 -11.95
CA VAL A 96 8.20 4.30 -11.77
C VAL A 96 7.17 5.11 -12.54
N ILE A 97 6.68 6.18 -11.92
CA ILE A 97 5.75 7.10 -12.56
C ILE A 97 6.54 8.18 -13.29
N GLY A 98 6.28 8.33 -14.58
CA GLY A 98 6.94 9.31 -15.45
C GLY A 98 6.73 8.96 -16.92
N GLU A 99 6.86 9.95 -17.79
CA GLU A 99 6.61 9.79 -19.24
C GLU A 99 7.59 8.81 -19.91
N LYS A 100 8.80 8.66 -19.37
CA LYS A 100 9.85 7.81 -19.94
C LYS A 100 10.10 6.57 -19.07
N LYS A 101 9.85 5.39 -19.65
CA LYS A 101 10.23 4.11 -19.04
C LYS A 101 11.75 4.07 -18.80
N PRO A 102 12.23 3.51 -17.68
CA PRO A 102 13.65 3.47 -17.38
C PRO A 102 14.40 2.60 -18.39
N ASN A 103 15.54 3.12 -18.90
CA ASN A 103 16.41 2.40 -19.83
C ASN A 103 16.81 1.01 -19.29
N PRO A 104 16.97 -0.01 -20.15
CA PRO A 104 17.37 -1.36 -19.75
C PRO A 104 18.64 -1.39 -18.88
N LEU A 105 19.65 -0.59 -19.23
CA LEU A 105 20.89 -0.45 -18.45
C LEU A 105 20.64 0.08 -17.03
N ARG A 106 19.77 1.09 -16.90
CA ARG A 106 19.38 1.66 -15.60
C ARG A 106 18.63 0.63 -14.75
N ARG A 107 17.80 -0.22 -15.36
CA ARG A 107 17.09 -1.30 -14.68
C ARG A 107 18.06 -2.37 -14.17
N LEU A 108 19.06 -2.73 -14.97
CA LEU A 108 20.10 -3.68 -14.56
C LEU A 108 20.93 -3.12 -13.40
N TYR A 109 21.41 -1.88 -13.52
CA TYR A 109 22.11 -1.20 -12.43
C TYR A 109 21.29 -1.17 -11.14
N ALA A 110 20.04 -0.76 -11.22
CA ALA A 110 19.15 -0.70 -10.07
C ALA A 110 18.93 -2.09 -9.45
N ARG A 111 18.85 -3.15 -10.26
CA ARG A 111 18.78 -4.53 -9.76
C ARG A 111 20.05 -4.93 -9.01
N CYS A 112 21.23 -4.59 -9.52
CA CYS A 112 22.49 -4.86 -8.83
C CYS A 112 22.56 -4.14 -7.47
N VAL A 113 22.24 -2.84 -7.44
CA VAL A 113 22.24 -2.05 -6.19
C VAL A 113 21.23 -2.60 -5.18
N ALA A 114 20.00 -2.91 -5.61
CA ALA A 114 18.99 -3.48 -4.72
C ALA A 114 19.44 -4.84 -4.15
N THR A 115 20.08 -5.67 -4.97
CA THR A 115 20.60 -6.98 -4.53
C THR A 115 21.73 -6.81 -3.51
N LEU A 116 22.64 -5.85 -3.75
CA LEU A 116 23.73 -5.53 -2.82
C LEU A 116 23.23 -5.00 -1.46
N LEU A 117 22.17 -4.20 -1.47
CA LEU A 117 21.56 -3.66 -0.23
C LEU A 117 20.67 -4.67 0.51
N THR A 118 20.28 -5.77 -0.14
CA THR A 118 19.39 -6.78 0.45
C THR A 118 19.90 -7.39 1.76
N PRO A 119 21.16 -7.84 1.91
CA PRO A 119 21.65 -8.36 3.19
C PRO A 119 21.60 -7.34 4.32
N LEU A 120 21.91 -6.07 4.03
CA LEU A 120 21.86 -4.99 5.01
C LEU A 120 20.42 -4.68 5.44
N ASP A 121 19.50 -4.69 4.48
CA ASP A 121 18.08 -4.51 4.74
C ASP A 121 17.49 -5.68 5.55
N LEU A 122 17.91 -6.93 5.28
CA LEU A 122 17.52 -8.10 6.09
C LEU A 122 17.97 -7.96 7.55
N LEU A 123 19.15 -7.41 7.81
CA LEU A 123 19.60 -7.08 9.17
C LEU A 123 18.69 -6.01 9.81
N GLY A 124 18.34 -4.97 9.06
CA GLY A 124 17.37 -3.96 9.49
C GLY A 124 16.01 -4.56 9.83
N THR A 125 15.55 -5.50 9.01
CA THR A 125 14.32 -6.26 9.23
C THR A 125 14.38 -7.07 10.51
N ALA A 126 15.46 -7.80 10.76
CA ALA A 126 15.62 -8.60 11.97
C ALA A 126 15.66 -7.74 13.25
N LEU A 127 16.36 -6.59 13.20
CA LEU A 127 16.65 -5.76 14.38
C LEU A 127 15.55 -4.74 14.68
N VAL A 128 14.99 -4.10 13.66
CA VAL A 128 14.08 -2.97 13.78
C VAL A 128 12.67 -3.34 13.31
N TRP A 129 12.51 -3.76 12.04
CA TRP A 129 11.18 -3.91 11.44
C TRP A 129 10.39 -5.08 11.99
N ARG A 130 11.05 -6.14 12.47
CA ARG A 130 10.39 -7.28 13.11
C ARG A 130 9.48 -6.84 14.26
N LYS A 131 9.90 -5.86 15.07
CA LYS A 131 9.10 -5.33 16.19
C LYS A 131 7.88 -4.56 15.71
N VAL A 132 8.03 -3.78 14.63
CA VAL A 132 6.92 -3.06 14.00
C VAL A 132 5.92 -4.05 13.39
N LYS A 133 6.41 -5.04 12.64
CA LYS A 133 5.58 -6.09 12.04
C LYS A 133 4.85 -6.91 13.10
N GLN A 134 5.50 -7.24 14.22
CA GLN A 134 4.85 -7.95 15.33
C GLN A 134 3.71 -7.14 15.95
N ALA A 135 3.84 -5.81 16.04
CA ALA A 135 2.75 -4.94 16.50
C ALA A 135 1.54 -4.94 15.54
N LEU A 136 1.75 -5.29 14.27
CA LEU A 136 0.70 -5.50 13.26
C LEU A 136 0.17 -6.94 13.21
N GLY A 137 0.62 -7.81 14.12
CA GLY A 137 0.24 -9.23 14.19
C GLY A 137 1.29 -10.21 13.65
N GLY A 138 2.34 -9.72 12.99
CA GLY A 138 3.52 -10.49 12.57
C GLY A 138 3.30 -11.48 11.42
N ARG A 139 2.08 -11.61 10.90
CA ARG A 139 1.71 -12.50 9.79
C ARG A 139 1.02 -11.79 8.64
N GLN A 140 0.98 -10.46 8.68
CA GLN A 140 0.33 -9.66 7.65
C GLN A 140 1.01 -9.88 6.29
N ARG A 141 0.19 -10.23 5.30
CA ARG A 141 0.60 -10.37 3.90
C ARG A 141 0.21 -9.15 3.09
N LEU A 142 -0.94 -8.56 3.40
CA LEU A 142 -1.46 -7.40 2.70
C LEU A 142 -2.27 -6.50 3.61
N ILE A 143 -2.03 -5.19 3.49
CA ILE A 143 -2.94 -4.15 3.94
C ILE A 143 -3.58 -3.52 2.70
N VAL A 144 -4.90 -3.45 2.69
CA VAL A 144 -5.66 -2.68 1.69
C VAL A 144 -6.14 -1.40 2.35
N CYS A 145 -5.96 -0.29 1.63
CA CYS A 145 -6.34 1.05 2.08
C CYS A 145 -7.16 1.78 1.02
N GLY A 146 -8.20 2.49 1.45
CA GLY A 146 -9.04 3.31 0.60
C GLY A 146 -9.97 4.22 1.40
N GLY A 147 -10.80 4.98 0.71
CA GLY A 147 -11.82 5.87 1.30
C GLY A 147 -11.40 7.33 1.48
N SER A 148 -10.10 7.63 1.52
CA SER A 148 -9.58 9.01 1.46
C SER A 148 -8.17 9.05 0.90
N ALA A 149 -7.64 10.24 0.68
CA ALA A 149 -6.23 10.42 0.31
C ALA A 149 -5.31 9.84 1.38
N LEU A 150 -4.22 9.19 0.94
CA LEU A 150 -3.14 8.69 1.78
C LEU A 150 -1.87 9.44 1.39
N SER A 151 -1.15 9.99 2.37
CA SER A 151 0.08 10.73 2.08
C SER A 151 1.22 9.79 1.66
N GLY A 152 2.03 10.21 0.67
CA GLY A 152 3.23 9.47 0.26
C GLY A 152 4.19 9.12 1.41
N LYS A 153 4.30 9.99 2.43
CA LYS A 153 5.14 9.72 3.63
C LYS A 153 4.69 8.47 4.40
N VAL A 154 3.38 8.22 4.48
CA VAL A 154 2.85 7.03 5.15
C VAL A 154 3.09 5.79 4.28
N GLU A 155 2.93 5.92 2.97
CA GLU A 155 3.23 4.83 2.03
C GLU A 155 4.70 4.41 2.08
N ASP A 156 5.62 5.38 2.04
CA ASP A 156 7.06 5.16 2.15
C ASP A 156 7.40 4.48 3.48
N PHE A 157 6.77 4.92 4.57
CA PHE A 157 6.94 4.27 5.88
C PHE A 157 6.56 2.79 5.82
N PHE A 158 5.36 2.45 5.32
CA PHE A 158 4.90 1.05 5.24
C PHE A 158 5.75 0.21 4.28
N SER A 159 6.21 0.81 3.18
CA SER A 159 7.15 0.19 2.23
C SER A 159 8.49 -0.12 2.88
N ASN A 160 9.05 0.82 3.67
CA ASN A 160 10.34 0.66 4.35
C ASN A 160 10.29 -0.36 5.48
N VAL A 161 9.15 -0.54 6.14
CA VAL A 161 8.97 -1.62 7.13
C VAL A 161 8.58 -2.95 6.47
N GLU A 162 8.68 -3.06 5.14
CA GLU A 162 8.37 -4.23 4.33
C GLU A 162 6.95 -4.77 4.58
N VAL A 163 5.98 -3.87 4.65
CA VAL A 163 4.55 -4.20 4.69
C VAL A 163 3.95 -3.86 3.36
N LEU A 164 3.39 -4.86 2.67
CA LEU A 164 2.69 -4.63 1.41
C LEU A 164 1.39 -3.86 1.69
N LEU A 165 1.40 -2.59 1.27
CA LEU A 165 0.26 -1.69 1.31
C LEU A 165 -0.24 -1.46 -0.12
N ILE A 166 -1.50 -1.76 -0.36
CA ILE A 166 -2.20 -1.48 -1.62
C ILE A 166 -3.23 -0.39 -1.36
N VAL A 167 -3.20 0.63 -2.21
CA VAL A 167 -4.17 1.71 -2.21
C VAL A 167 -5.18 1.48 -3.32
N GLY A 168 -6.45 1.69 -2.99
CA GLY A 168 -7.57 1.65 -3.92
C GLY A 168 -8.41 2.93 -3.84
N TYR A 169 -8.93 3.33 -5.00
CA TYR A 169 -9.86 4.44 -5.16
C TYR A 169 -11.18 3.94 -5.72
N GLY A 170 -12.27 4.45 -5.16
CA GLY A 170 -13.60 4.29 -5.70
C GLY A 170 -14.63 4.99 -4.84
N LEU A 171 -15.88 4.82 -5.23
CA LEU A 171 -17.03 5.57 -4.75
C LEU A 171 -18.19 4.61 -4.46
N THR A 172 -19.15 5.06 -3.66
CA THR A 172 -20.37 4.31 -3.33
C THR A 172 -21.15 3.88 -4.56
N GLU A 173 -21.23 4.77 -5.53
CA GLU A 173 -21.99 4.64 -6.76
C GLU A 173 -21.35 3.64 -7.74
N CYS A 174 -20.07 3.33 -7.57
CA CYS A 174 -19.29 2.49 -8.48
C CYS A 174 -18.91 1.12 -7.90
N SER A 175 -19.60 0.68 -6.85
CA SER A 175 -19.56 -0.70 -6.33
C SER A 175 -18.17 -1.36 -6.17
N PRO A 176 -17.37 -1.02 -5.16
CA PRO A 176 -16.97 0.26 -4.60
C PRO A 176 -15.58 0.73 -5.10
N LEU A 177 -14.97 0.00 -6.03
CA LEU A 177 -13.55 0.13 -6.38
C LEU A 177 -13.40 0.35 -7.88
N LEU A 178 -12.90 1.52 -8.27
CA LEU A 178 -12.66 1.89 -9.66
C LEU A 178 -11.23 1.56 -10.08
N CYS A 179 -10.26 1.98 -9.26
CA CYS A 179 -8.85 1.81 -9.52
C CYS A 179 -8.16 1.23 -8.29
N HIS A 180 -7.15 0.39 -8.50
CA HIS A 180 -6.33 -0.09 -7.41
C HIS A 180 -4.89 -0.39 -7.83
N ARG A 181 -3.98 -0.30 -6.88
CA ARG A 181 -2.64 -0.85 -7.03
C ARG A 181 -2.70 -2.37 -6.92
N ARG A 182 -1.83 -3.07 -7.64
CA ARG A 182 -1.79 -4.54 -7.61
C ARG A 182 -0.58 -5.01 -6.81
N SER A 183 -0.65 -6.20 -6.24
CA SER A 183 0.48 -6.79 -5.50
C SER A 183 1.68 -7.09 -6.39
N ASP A 184 1.44 -7.42 -7.67
CA ASP A 184 2.47 -7.64 -8.68
C ASP A 184 2.98 -6.33 -9.32
N ARG A 185 2.13 -5.31 -9.39
CA ARG A 185 2.43 -3.95 -9.89
C ARG A 185 1.95 -2.88 -8.89
N ASN A 186 2.73 -2.67 -7.81
CA ASN A 186 2.42 -1.69 -6.77
C ASN A 186 3.18 -0.38 -7.03
N LEU A 187 2.54 0.53 -7.78
CA LEU A 187 3.10 1.84 -8.11
C LEU A 187 3.00 2.78 -6.89
N ILE A 188 4.03 2.78 -6.05
CA ILE A 188 4.10 3.68 -4.89
C ILE A 188 4.57 5.05 -5.37
N ALA A 189 3.64 6.00 -5.38
CA ALA A 189 3.89 7.40 -5.66
C ALA A 189 2.73 8.22 -5.08
N ASP A 190 3.03 9.44 -4.65
CA ASP A 190 2.06 10.32 -4.02
C ASP A 190 0.84 10.53 -4.94
N GLY A 191 -0.36 10.26 -4.42
CA GLY A 191 -1.61 10.35 -5.17
C GLY A 191 -1.87 9.25 -6.22
N CYS A 192 -0.97 8.29 -6.45
CA CYS A 192 -1.23 7.22 -7.43
C CYS A 192 -2.18 6.16 -6.87
N VAL A 193 -3.29 5.87 -7.55
CA VAL A 193 -4.25 4.84 -7.09
C VAL A 193 -4.15 3.53 -7.88
N GLY A 194 -3.20 3.44 -8.82
CA GLY A 194 -2.98 2.27 -9.66
C GLY A 194 -3.84 2.23 -10.91
N TYR A 195 -4.25 1.03 -11.31
CA TYR A 195 -4.92 0.79 -12.59
C TYR A 195 -6.42 0.59 -12.42
N PRO A 196 -7.23 0.89 -13.45
CA PRO A 196 -8.64 0.54 -13.45
C PRO A 196 -8.87 -0.97 -13.23
N LEU A 197 -9.98 -1.29 -12.56
CA LEU A 197 -10.43 -2.67 -12.40
C LEU A 197 -10.72 -3.31 -13.77
N THR A 198 -10.78 -4.64 -13.81
CA THR A 198 -11.13 -5.36 -15.03
C THR A 198 -12.54 -4.95 -15.48
N LYS A 199 -12.69 -4.61 -16.77
CA LYS A 199 -13.93 -4.09 -17.37
C LYS A 199 -14.34 -2.70 -16.84
N THR A 200 -13.40 -1.92 -16.31
CA THR A 200 -13.61 -0.51 -15.95
C THR A 200 -12.76 0.37 -16.86
N GLU A 201 -13.38 1.37 -17.47
CA GLU A 201 -12.71 2.39 -18.27
C GLU A 201 -12.68 3.71 -17.50
N VAL A 202 -11.54 4.40 -17.54
CA VAL A 202 -11.36 5.69 -16.89
C VAL A 202 -10.84 6.66 -17.93
N ARG A 203 -11.41 7.87 -17.96
CA ARG A 203 -11.03 8.95 -18.86
C ARG A 203 -10.87 10.22 -18.06
N VAL A 204 -9.78 10.95 -18.31
CA VAL A 204 -9.62 12.33 -17.83
C VAL A 204 -10.32 13.23 -18.85
N VAL A 205 -11.22 14.08 -18.38
CA VAL A 205 -12.00 15.01 -19.21
C VAL A 205 -11.67 16.42 -18.73
N ASP A 206 -11.43 17.33 -19.68
CA ASP A 206 -11.25 18.75 -19.41
C ASP A 206 -12.58 19.32 -18.89
N PRO A 207 -12.61 20.01 -17.73
CA PRO A 207 -13.83 20.60 -17.19
C PRO A 207 -14.52 21.58 -18.16
N ASP A 208 -13.76 22.23 -19.05
CA ASP A 208 -14.29 23.21 -20.00
C ASP A 208 -14.78 22.56 -21.31
N ALA A 209 -14.46 21.28 -21.54
CA ALA A 209 -15.02 20.51 -22.63
C ALA A 209 -16.46 20.13 -22.29
N PHE A 210 -17.43 20.95 -22.74
CA PHE A 210 -18.85 20.61 -22.69
C PHE A 210 -19.07 19.22 -23.30
N VAL A 211 -19.28 18.22 -22.44
CA VAL A 211 -19.57 16.87 -22.87
C VAL A 211 -21.02 16.88 -23.33
N GLN A 212 -21.26 16.99 -24.64
CA GLN A 212 -22.53 16.53 -25.19
C GLN A 212 -22.68 15.07 -24.76
N ASP A 213 -23.79 14.72 -24.12
CA ASP A 213 -24.16 13.35 -23.73
C ASP A 213 -24.47 12.50 -24.97
N VAL A 214 -23.48 12.37 -25.86
CA VAL A 214 -23.49 11.44 -26.97
C VAL A 214 -22.99 10.11 -26.42
N GLU A 215 -23.61 9.01 -26.85
CA GLU A 215 -23.15 7.65 -26.56
C GLU A 215 -21.65 7.56 -26.87
N ARG A 216 -20.85 7.45 -25.81
CA ARG A 216 -19.41 7.66 -25.88
C ARG A 216 -18.78 6.44 -26.55
N ALA A 217 -18.11 6.65 -27.68
CA ALA A 217 -17.40 5.59 -28.38
C ALA A 217 -16.45 4.84 -27.41
N PRO A 218 -16.42 3.49 -27.45
CA PRO A 218 -15.58 2.69 -26.59
C PRO A 218 -14.11 3.07 -26.79
N VAL A 219 -13.38 3.25 -25.69
CA VAL A 219 -11.94 3.55 -25.79
C VAL A 219 -11.27 2.32 -26.38
N SER A 220 -10.65 2.47 -27.56
CA SER A 220 -9.86 1.40 -28.16
C SER A 220 -8.87 0.86 -27.12
N THR A 221 -8.99 -0.42 -26.81
CA THR A 221 -8.30 -1.09 -25.72
C THR A 221 -6.81 -0.73 -25.72
N VAL A 222 -6.36 0.06 -24.74
CA VAL A 222 -4.92 0.28 -24.53
C VAL A 222 -4.29 -1.09 -24.38
N GLN A 223 -3.45 -1.45 -25.34
CA GLN A 223 -2.84 -2.77 -25.43
C GLN A 223 -2.21 -3.14 -24.09
N ARG A 224 -2.69 -4.24 -23.49
CA ARG A 224 -2.12 -4.84 -22.29
C ARG A 224 -0.68 -5.26 -22.60
N GLY A 225 0.29 -4.53 -22.05
CA GLY A 225 1.71 -4.88 -21.96
C GLY A 225 2.18 -5.04 -20.51
#